data_AF-A0A7L3SFF7-F1
#
_entry.id   AF-A0A7L3SFF7-F1
#
_cell.length_a   1.000
_cell.length_b   1.000
_cell.length_c   1.000
_cell.angle_alpha   90.00
_cell.angle_beta   90.00
_cell.angle_gamma   90.00
#
_symmetry.space_group_name_H-M   'P 1'
#
loop_
_entity.id
_entity.type
_entity.pdbx_description
1 polymer ?
#
loop_
_entity_poly.entity_id
_entity_poly.type
_entity_poly.pdbx_seq_one_letter_code
_entity_poly.pdbx_strand_id
1 'polypeptide(L)'
;MASPMRNLLSDPARYLQSFRLFLANSTEHQSMQEFVERQLPDVITSIGNGKSAINILSIGGGAGEIDLLILSKVQARYPGVAINNDVVEPSADQISKYKERVAATSNLGNVKFTWHEETAYEYESRMNAEKKSKKWDFIHMIQMLYYVKDIPATIRYFHSLLEAQAKLLIILVSETSGWETLWKKYGSSFPLDGLCSYVSSADIKRILDSAGLKHQLHELPSHMDITSCFIEGDKDGELLLDFLTETYEFSKTAPPELRRQVMEELRKPECSEERDGKVFFNNNLSVIVVEP
;
A
#
# COMPACT_ATOMS: atom_id res chain seq x y z
N MET A 1 -4.35 18.56 31.96
CA MET A 1 -4.23 18.88 30.52
C MET A 1 -4.32 17.56 29.77
N ALA A 2 -5.07 17.47 28.68
CA ALA A 2 -5.06 16.27 27.86
C ALA A 2 -3.65 16.09 27.26
N SER A 3 -3.18 14.84 27.18
CA SER A 3 -1.92 14.52 26.51
C SER A 3 -2.00 14.96 25.04
N PRO A 4 -0.91 15.49 24.44
CA PRO A 4 -0.92 15.85 23.03
C PRO A 4 -1.18 14.61 22.17
N MET A 5 -1.90 14.80 21.06
CA MET A 5 -2.04 13.76 20.03
C MET A 5 -0.65 13.41 19.48
N ARG A 6 -0.43 12.12 19.18
CA ARG A 6 0.82 11.60 18.61
C ARG A 6 0.50 10.72 17.41
N ASN A 7 1.37 10.68 16.42
CA ASN A 7 1.20 9.81 15.28
C ASN A 7 1.11 8.32 15.70
N LEU A 8 0.26 7.53 15.06
CA LEU A 8 0.08 6.10 15.33
C LEU A 8 1.39 5.30 15.16
N LEU A 9 2.24 5.67 14.19
CA LEU A 9 3.54 5.03 13.93
C LEU A 9 4.55 5.24 15.07
N SER A 10 4.30 6.16 16.00
CA SER A 10 5.13 6.30 17.21
C SER A 10 4.99 5.11 18.18
N ASP A 11 3.97 4.26 17.99
CA ASP A 11 3.79 2.99 18.68
C ASP A 11 3.60 1.85 17.66
N PRO A 12 4.69 1.17 17.25
CA PRO A 12 4.62 0.12 16.22
C PRO A 12 3.70 -1.05 16.58
N ALA A 13 3.55 -1.37 17.88
CA ALA A 13 2.69 -2.46 18.31
C ALA A 13 1.21 -2.10 18.15
N ARG A 14 0.84 -0.87 18.53
CA ARG A 14 -0.51 -0.35 18.33
C ARG A 14 -0.83 -0.19 16.84
N TYR A 15 0.10 0.36 16.05
CA TYR A 15 -0.03 0.45 14.60
C TYR A 15 -0.32 -0.93 13.98
N LEU A 16 0.49 -1.94 14.32
CA LEU A 16 0.32 -3.28 13.78
C LEU A 16 -1.01 -3.93 14.19
N GLN A 17 -1.50 -3.65 15.40
CA GLN A 17 -2.81 -4.11 15.87
C GLN A 17 -3.94 -3.47 15.06
N SER A 18 -3.91 -2.14 14.90
CA SER A 18 -4.87 -1.37 14.11
C SER A 18 -4.86 -1.80 12.64
N PHE A 19 -3.68 -1.98 12.03
CA PHE A 19 -3.53 -2.43 10.65
C PHE A 19 -4.11 -3.82 10.42
N ARG A 20 -3.86 -4.78 11.33
CA ARG A 20 -4.45 -6.13 11.23
C ARG A 20 -5.98 -6.09 11.32
N LEU A 21 -6.51 -5.25 12.21
CA LEU A 21 -7.96 -5.10 12.33
C LEU A 21 -8.56 -4.43 11.09
N PHE A 22 -7.90 -3.41 10.53
CA PHE A 22 -8.27 -2.82 9.25
C PHE A 22 -8.36 -3.89 8.15
N LEU A 23 -7.35 -4.75 8.00
CA LEU A 23 -7.37 -5.82 7.01
C LEU A 23 -8.50 -6.83 7.26
N ALA A 24 -8.81 -7.16 8.51
CA ALA A 24 -9.89 -8.07 8.87
C ALA A 24 -11.29 -7.46 8.64
N ASN A 25 -11.41 -6.13 8.73
CA ASN A 25 -12.67 -5.39 8.63
C ASN A 25 -12.84 -4.69 7.28
N SER A 26 -11.96 -4.93 6.30
CA SER A 26 -12.04 -4.30 4.98
C SER A 26 -11.95 -5.34 3.87
N THR A 27 -12.32 -4.91 2.66
CA THR A 27 -12.12 -5.69 1.44
C THR A 27 -10.76 -5.42 0.79
N GLU A 28 -9.80 -4.84 1.51
CA GLU A 28 -8.50 -4.41 0.99
C GLU A 28 -7.80 -5.48 0.13
N HIS A 29 -7.47 -6.62 0.75
CA HIS A 29 -6.82 -7.73 0.04
C HIS A 29 -7.74 -8.40 -0.99
N GLN A 30 -9.06 -8.39 -0.76
CA GLN A 30 -10.02 -8.94 -1.72
C GLN A 30 -10.03 -8.13 -3.01
N SER A 31 -10.07 -6.80 -2.92
CA SER A 31 -10.05 -5.89 -4.07
C SER A 31 -8.73 -6.00 -4.82
N MET A 32 -7.60 -6.10 -4.11
CA MET A 32 -6.29 -6.36 -4.74
C MET A 32 -6.24 -7.73 -5.43
N GLN A 33 -6.77 -8.78 -4.80
CA GLN A 33 -6.84 -10.11 -5.40
C GLN A 33 -7.67 -10.08 -6.69
N GLU A 34 -8.81 -9.39 -6.71
CA GLU A 34 -9.63 -9.25 -7.90
C GLU A 34 -8.87 -8.60 -9.05
N PHE A 35 -8.11 -7.53 -8.78
CA PHE A 35 -7.23 -6.92 -9.77
C PHE A 35 -6.17 -7.91 -10.28
N VAL A 36 -5.48 -8.61 -9.38
CA VAL A 36 -4.45 -9.59 -9.73
C VAL A 36 -5.03 -10.73 -10.57
N GLU A 37 -6.26 -11.13 -10.32
CA GLU A 37 -6.92 -12.18 -11.08
C GLU A 37 -7.40 -11.74 -12.47
N ARG A 38 -7.98 -10.54 -12.57
CA ARG A 38 -8.71 -10.11 -13.76
C ARG A 38 -7.94 -9.19 -14.69
N GLN A 39 -7.05 -8.35 -14.16
CA GLN A 39 -6.42 -7.26 -14.91
C GLN A 39 -4.90 -7.38 -14.98
N LEU A 40 -4.24 -7.88 -13.93
CA LEU A 40 -2.79 -8.06 -13.94
C LEU A 40 -2.27 -8.93 -15.11
N PRO A 41 -2.94 -10.02 -15.55
CA PRO A 41 -2.46 -10.81 -16.68
C PRO A 41 -2.21 -9.99 -17.95
N ASP A 42 -3.05 -8.99 -18.22
CA ASP A 42 -2.89 -8.10 -19.37
C ASP A 42 -1.69 -7.16 -19.16
N VAL A 43 -1.55 -6.59 -17.97
CA VAL A 43 -0.43 -5.70 -17.59
C VAL A 43 0.93 -6.39 -17.77
N ILE A 44 1.05 -7.66 -17.37
CA ILE A 44 2.31 -8.40 -17.42
C ILE A 44 2.54 -9.12 -18.75
N THR A 45 1.73 -8.89 -19.79
CA THR A 45 1.77 -9.67 -21.04
C THR A 45 3.12 -9.65 -21.75
N SER A 46 3.89 -8.55 -21.62
CA SER A 46 5.14 -8.33 -22.34
C SER A 46 6.41 -8.42 -21.50
N ILE A 47 6.32 -8.44 -20.16
CA ILE A 47 7.49 -8.22 -19.27
C ILE A 47 8.60 -9.27 -19.46
N GLY A 48 8.22 -10.50 -19.82
CA GLY A 48 9.12 -11.65 -19.98
C GLY A 48 9.40 -12.07 -21.43
N ASN A 49 8.96 -11.32 -22.43
CA ASN A 49 9.10 -11.73 -23.84
C ASN A 49 10.58 -11.92 -24.24
N GLY A 50 10.93 -13.13 -24.65
CA GLY A 50 12.29 -13.48 -25.09
C GLY A 50 13.33 -13.58 -23.96
N LYS A 51 12.91 -13.53 -22.69
CA LYS A 51 13.82 -13.58 -21.54
C LYS A 51 13.93 -14.99 -20.97
N SER A 52 15.15 -15.36 -20.56
CA SER A 52 15.41 -16.61 -19.83
C SER A 52 15.12 -16.52 -18.34
N ALA A 53 15.03 -15.30 -17.80
CA ALA A 53 14.63 -15.02 -16.43
C ALA A 53 13.85 -13.69 -16.36
N ILE A 54 12.91 -13.61 -15.41
CA ILE A 54 12.12 -12.42 -15.12
C ILE A 54 12.53 -11.88 -13.75
N ASN A 55 12.95 -10.62 -13.68
CA ASN A 55 13.37 -9.94 -12.47
C ASN A 55 12.23 -9.06 -11.96
N ILE A 56 11.76 -9.36 -10.75
CA ILE A 56 10.68 -8.65 -10.06
C ILE A 56 11.24 -7.99 -8.81
N LEU A 57 10.91 -6.71 -8.62
CA LEU A 57 11.24 -5.95 -7.43
C LEU A 57 9.97 -5.55 -6.69
N SER A 58 9.82 -6.10 -5.50
CA SER A 58 8.76 -5.80 -4.56
C SER A 58 9.25 -4.75 -3.56
N ILE A 59 8.65 -3.56 -3.59
CA ILE A 59 8.96 -2.48 -2.67
C ILE A 59 7.82 -2.39 -1.65
N GLY A 60 8.13 -2.59 -0.38
CA GLY A 60 7.14 -2.72 0.70
C GLY A 60 6.35 -4.04 0.62
N GLY A 61 7.02 -5.15 0.34
CA GLY A 61 6.36 -6.46 0.11
C GLY A 61 5.62 -7.04 1.32
N GLY A 62 5.81 -6.47 2.52
CA GLY A 62 5.09 -6.90 3.71
C GLY A 62 5.25 -8.40 4.00
N ALA A 63 4.13 -9.07 4.26
CA ALA A 63 4.08 -10.50 4.58
C ALA A 63 3.86 -11.41 3.34
N GLY A 64 3.94 -10.84 2.13
CA GLY A 64 3.97 -11.57 0.86
C GLY A 64 2.63 -12.08 0.32
N GLU A 65 1.50 -11.72 0.94
CA GLU A 65 0.14 -12.07 0.48
C GLU A 65 -0.05 -11.79 -1.02
N ILE A 66 0.12 -10.53 -1.41
CA ILE A 66 -0.16 -10.06 -2.76
C ILE A 66 0.99 -10.41 -3.71
N ASP A 67 2.23 -10.35 -3.25
CA ASP A 67 3.39 -10.78 -4.03
C ASP A 67 3.26 -12.21 -4.55
N LEU A 68 2.85 -13.17 -3.71
CA LEU A 68 2.69 -14.56 -4.15
C LEU A 68 1.56 -14.70 -5.17
N LEU A 69 0.50 -13.89 -5.07
CA LEU A 69 -0.55 -13.83 -6.09
C LEU A 69 0.01 -13.27 -7.41
N ILE A 70 0.78 -12.19 -7.39
CA ILE A 70 1.46 -11.62 -8.56
C ILE A 70 2.37 -12.68 -9.20
N LEU A 71 3.22 -13.32 -8.42
CA LEU A 71 4.14 -14.36 -8.87
C LEU A 71 3.40 -15.51 -9.53
N SER A 72 2.26 -15.93 -8.99
CA SER A 72 1.43 -16.98 -9.60
C SER A 72 0.95 -16.61 -11.01
N LYS A 73 0.60 -15.34 -11.25
CA LYS A 73 0.18 -14.86 -12.58
C LYS A 73 1.35 -14.76 -13.53
N VAL A 74 2.52 -14.31 -13.05
CA VAL A 74 3.75 -14.29 -13.85
C VAL A 74 4.15 -15.71 -14.26
N GLN A 75 4.14 -16.68 -13.34
CA GLN A 75 4.42 -18.08 -13.64
C GLN A 75 3.43 -18.66 -14.65
N ALA A 76 2.13 -18.38 -14.50
CA ALA A 76 1.11 -18.83 -15.44
C ALA A 76 1.31 -18.26 -16.84
N ARG A 77 1.74 -16.99 -16.93
CA ARG A 77 2.01 -16.31 -18.22
C ARG A 77 3.30 -16.80 -18.89
N TYR A 78 4.31 -17.15 -18.10
CA TYR A 78 5.66 -17.54 -18.53
C TYR A 78 6.09 -18.89 -17.93
N PRO A 79 5.44 -20.00 -18.33
CA PRO A 79 5.70 -21.30 -17.73
C PRO A 79 7.15 -21.74 -17.95
N GLY A 80 7.81 -22.20 -16.89
CA GLY A 80 9.18 -22.70 -16.91
C GLY A 80 10.28 -21.63 -16.93
N VAL A 81 9.93 -20.34 -17.05
CA VAL A 81 10.90 -19.24 -16.97
C VAL A 81 11.31 -19.02 -15.52
N ALA A 82 12.60 -18.79 -15.27
CA ALA A 82 13.09 -18.49 -13.93
C ALA A 82 12.61 -17.10 -13.47
N ILE A 83 12.23 -16.95 -12.20
CA ILE A 83 11.81 -15.67 -11.63
C ILE A 83 12.77 -15.31 -10.49
N ASN A 84 13.36 -14.12 -10.54
CA ASN A 84 14.12 -13.55 -9.43
C ASN A 84 13.25 -12.49 -8.76
N ASN A 85 12.77 -12.76 -7.55
CA ASN A 85 11.93 -11.86 -6.77
C ASN A 85 12.75 -11.26 -5.62
N ASP A 86 13.14 -10.00 -5.79
CA ASP A 86 13.79 -9.23 -4.72
C ASP A 86 12.74 -8.43 -3.96
N VAL A 87 12.82 -8.45 -2.63
CA VAL A 87 11.87 -7.77 -1.73
C VAL A 87 12.62 -6.77 -0.88
N VAL A 88 12.18 -5.51 -0.88
CA VAL A 88 12.66 -4.43 -0.02
C VAL A 88 11.59 -4.15 1.02
N GLU A 89 11.85 -4.51 2.27
CA GLU A 89 10.89 -4.41 3.38
C GLU A 89 11.64 -4.08 4.67
N PRO A 90 11.39 -2.93 5.33
CA PRO A 90 12.11 -2.56 6.54
C PRO A 90 11.71 -3.38 7.78
N SER A 91 10.55 -4.05 7.79
CA SER A 91 10.07 -4.79 8.95
C SER A 91 10.54 -6.25 8.96
N ALA A 92 11.44 -6.58 9.90
CA ALA A 92 11.89 -7.95 10.14
C ALA A 92 10.72 -8.93 10.42
N ASP A 93 9.68 -8.49 11.14
CA ASP A 93 8.48 -9.28 11.44
C ASP A 93 7.71 -9.63 10.15
N GLN A 94 7.58 -8.66 9.25
CA GLN A 94 6.94 -8.86 7.95
C GLN A 94 7.76 -9.79 7.06
N ILE A 95 9.08 -9.61 6.99
CA ILE A 95 9.99 -10.52 6.28
C ILE A 95 9.89 -11.94 6.82
N SER A 96 9.81 -12.12 8.15
CA SER A 96 9.67 -13.44 8.77
C SER A 96 8.39 -14.13 8.30
N LYS A 97 7.25 -13.44 8.37
CA LYS A 97 5.97 -13.98 7.88
C LYS A 97 5.96 -14.26 6.40
N TYR A 98 6.62 -13.42 5.58
CA TYR A 98 6.78 -13.67 4.16
C TYR A 98 7.56 -14.98 3.96
N LYS A 99 8.71 -15.16 4.62
CA LYS A 99 9.49 -16.41 4.53
C LYS A 99 8.69 -17.64 4.95
N GLU A 100 7.91 -17.55 6.03
CA GLU A 100 7.01 -18.63 6.47
C GLU A 100 5.96 -18.96 5.40
N ARG A 101 5.34 -17.93 4.81
CA ARG A 101 4.36 -18.09 3.73
C ARG A 101 4.97 -18.73 2.49
N VAL A 102 6.17 -18.32 2.09
CA VAL A 102 6.92 -18.94 0.99
C VAL A 102 7.20 -20.41 1.28
N ALA A 103 7.64 -20.73 2.50
CA ALA A 103 7.90 -22.11 2.91
C ALA A 103 6.63 -23.00 2.90
N ALA A 104 5.47 -22.41 3.19
CA ALA A 104 4.18 -23.10 3.15
C ALA A 104 3.56 -23.19 1.74
N THR A 105 4.10 -22.46 0.75
CA THR A 105 3.52 -22.36 -0.60
C THR A 105 4.19 -23.33 -1.57
N SER A 106 3.40 -24.22 -2.16
CA SER A 106 3.85 -25.12 -3.24
C SER A 106 4.05 -24.37 -4.56
N ASN A 107 4.72 -25.00 -5.53
CA ASN A 107 4.91 -24.49 -6.90
C ASN A 107 5.81 -23.25 -7.04
N LEU A 108 6.70 -22.98 -6.09
CA LEU A 108 7.69 -21.89 -6.18
C LEU A 108 9.09 -22.34 -6.66
N GLY A 109 9.21 -23.54 -7.25
CA GLY A 109 10.50 -24.14 -7.59
C GLY A 109 11.34 -23.36 -8.61
N ASN A 110 10.71 -22.54 -9.46
CA ASN A 110 11.39 -21.66 -10.41
C ASN A 110 11.52 -20.21 -9.91
N VAL A 111 11.13 -19.92 -8.66
CA VAL A 111 11.20 -18.58 -8.07
C VAL A 111 12.32 -18.52 -7.04
N LYS A 112 13.26 -17.59 -7.25
CA LYS A 112 14.32 -17.28 -6.29
C LYS A 112 13.97 -16.00 -5.55
N PHE A 113 13.90 -16.08 -4.23
CA PHE A 113 13.65 -14.92 -3.36
C PHE A 113 14.97 -14.33 -2.84
N THR A 114 15.03 -13.00 -2.80
CA THR A 114 16.08 -12.22 -2.11
C THR A 114 15.38 -11.20 -1.21
N TRP A 115 15.78 -11.11 0.05
CA TRP A 115 15.17 -10.19 1.01
C TRP A 115 16.19 -9.13 1.42
N HIS A 116 15.76 -7.87 1.38
CA HIS A 116 16.52 -6.70 1.80
C HIS A 116 15.75 -6.03 2.94
N GLU A 117 16.27 -6.17 4.17
CA GLU A 117 15.71 -5.54 5.37
C GLU A 117 16.16 -4.07 5.43
N GLU A 118 15.53 -3.24 4.60
CA GLU A 118 15.84 -1.82 4.46
C GLU A 118 14.63 -1.08 3.87
N THR A 119 14.59 0.24 4.03
CA THR A 119 13.61 1.11 3.39
C THR A 119 13.91 1.29 1.90
N ALA A 120 12.93 1.78 1.13
CA ALA A 120 13.13 2.14 -0.27
C ALA A 120 14.27 3.17 -0.47
N TYR A 121 14.42 4.12 0.46
CA TYR A 121 15.48 5.12 0.44
C TYR A 121 16.87 4.51 0.71
N GLU A 122 16.97 3.62 1.70
CA GLU A 122 18.21 2.92 2.01
C GLU A 122 18.64 2.00 0.85
N TYR A 123 17.68 1.29 0.25
CA TYR A 123 17.91 0.50 -0.96
C TYR A 123 18.46 1.36 -2.10
N GLU A 124 17.80 2.49 -2.41
CA GLU A 124 18.28 3.43 -3.43
C GLU A 124 19.71 3.90 -3.13
N SER A 125 19.95 4.35 -1.90
CA SER A 125 21.24 4.90 -1.46
C SER A 125 22.36 3.86 -1.58
N ARG A 126 22.11 2.62 -1.12
CA ARG A 126 23.03 1.49 -1.21
C ARG A 126 23.32 1.11 -2.66
N MET A 127 22.29 0.96 -3.49
CA MET A 127 22.45 0.57 -4.90
C MET A 127 23.22 1.63 -5.70
N ASN A 128 23.00 2.91 -5.41
CA ASN A 128 23.75 4.03 -5.99
C ASN A 128 25.22 4.03 -5.53
N ALA A 129 25.48 3.84 -4.24
CA ALA A 129 26.84 3.78 -3.70
C ALA A 129 27.65 2.60 -4.25
N GLU A 130 27.01 1.44 -4.40
CA GLU A 130 27.60 0.22 -4.98
C GLU A 130 27.73 0.29 -6.51
N LYS A 131 27.21 1.35 -7.16
CA LYS A 131 27.13 1.50 -8.63
C LYS A 131 26.49 0.28 -9.30
N LYS A 132 25.54 -0.37 -8.62
CA LYS A 132 24.80 -1.52 -9.15
C LYS A 132 23.60 -1.01 -9.94
N SER A 133 23.67 -1.12 -11.26
CA SER A 133 22.53 -0.87 -12.14
C SER A 133 21.91 -2.20 -12.54
N LYS A 134 21.04 -2.74 -11.69
CA LYS A 134 20.17 -3.88 -12.04
C LYS A 134 18.88 -3.31 -12.59
N LYS A 135 18.49 -3.79 -13.78
CA LYS A 135 17.21 -3.48 -14.40
C LYS A 135 16.16 -4.53 -14.04
N TRP A 136 14.90 -4.13 -14.05
CA TRP A 136 13.77 -4.95 -13.61
C TRP A 136 12.70 -5.04 -14.69
N ASP A 137 12.05 -6.19 -14.72
CA ASP A 137 10.99 -6.51 -15.66
C ASP A 137 9.62 -6.16 -15.08
N PHE A 138 9.53 -6.14 -13.75
CA PHE A 138 8.36 -5.68 -13.03
C PHE A 138 8.78 -5.08 -11.70
N ILE A 139 8.29 -3.90 -11.38
CA ILE A 139 8.45 -3.29 -10.06
C ILE A 139 7.06 -3.02 -9.52
N HIS A 140 6.82 -3.30 -8.24
CA HIS A 140 5.56 -2.91 -7.61
C HIS A 140 5.75 -2.25 -6.25
N MET A 141 4.92 -1.23 -5.99
CA MET A 141 4.83 -0.45 -4.75
C MET A 141 3.38 -0.49 -4.28
N ILE A 142 3.06 -1.36 -3.34
CA ILE A 142 1.68 -1.60 -2.90
C ILE A 142 1.52 -1.04 -1.50
N GLN A 143 0.63 -0.05 -1.33
CA GLN A 143 0.27 0.56 -0.04
C GLN A 143 1.46 1.02 0.82
N MET A 144 2.54 1.49 0.19
CA MET A 144 3.79 1.82 0.90
C MET A 144 4.32 3.24 0.68
N LEU A 145 3.81 3.97 -0.33
CA LEU A 145 4.29 5.32 -0.63
C LEU A 145 3.98 6.34 0.46
N TYR A 146 3.03 6.04 1.37
CA TYR A 146 2.74 6.84 2.55
C TYR A 146 3.96 7.01 3.47
N TYR A 147 4.86 6.02 3.48
CA TYR A 147 6.02 5.96 4.40
C TYR A 147 7.31 6.45 3.74
N VAL A 148 7.19 7.05 2.56
CA VAL A 148 8.32 7.58 1.79
C VAL A 148 8.39 9.09 1.95
N LYS A 149 9.60 9.60 2.19
CA LYS A 149 9.83 11.04 2.42
C LYS A 149 9.74 11.88 1.14
N ASP A 150 10.32 11.40 0.04
CA ASP A 150 10.31 12.07 -1.27
C ASP A 150 9.71 11.14 -2.31
N ILE A 151 8.37 11.21 -2.43
CA ILE A 151 7.60 10.37 -3.36
C ILE A 151 8.01 10.63 -4.83
N PRO A 152 8.11 11.89 -5.31
CA PRO A 152 8.58 12.16 -6.67
C PRO A 152 9.97 11.60 -6.98
N ALA A 153 10.94 11.73 -6.07
CA ALA A 153 12.28 11.18 -6.26
C ALA A 153 12.24 9.65 -6.29
N THR A 154 11.49 9.04 -5.37
CA THR A 154 11.35 7.58 -5.26
C THR A 154 10.74 6.98 -6.53
N ILE A 155 9.62 7.53 -7.02
CA ILE A 155 9.00 7.08 -8.27
C ILE A 155 9.98 7.20 -9.44
N ARG A 156 10.69 8.34 -9.54
CA ARG A 156 11.67 8.57 -10.61
C ARG A 156 12.83 7.57 -10.54
N TYR A 157 13.33 7.27 -9.35
CA TYR A 157 14.41 6.32 -9.15
C TYR A 157 13.99 4.93 -9.62
N PHE A 158 12.88 4.39 -9.10
CA PHE A 158 12.45 3.04 -9.47
C PHE A 158 11.98 2.95 -10.92
N HIS A 159 11.34 3.99 -11.46
CA HIS A 159 11.05 4.09 -12.90
C HIS A 159 12.33 3.97 -13.74
N SER A 160 13.42 4.64 -13.34
CA SER A 160 14.70 4.56 -14.05
C SER A 160 15.32 3.17 -14.06
N LEU A 161 14.87 2.24 -13.20
CA LEU A 161 15.33 0.87 -13.16
C LEU A 161 14.54 -0.08 -14.08
N LEU A 162 13.52 0.41 -14.78
CA LEU A 162 12.72 -0.41 -15.70
C LEU A 162 13.51 -0.81 -16.96
N GLU A 163 13.29 -2.05 -17.41
CA GLU A 163 13.63 -2.53 -18.75
C GLU A 163 12.63 -2.02 -19.81
N ALA A 164 12.99 -2.13 -21.09
CA ALA A 164 12.20 -1.58 -22.20
C ALA A 164 10.75 -2.10 -22.34
N GLN A 165 10.43 -3.27 -21.77
CA GLN A 165 9.08 -3.85 -21.77
C GLN A 165 8.50 -4.04 -20.36
N ALA A 166 9.19 -3.48 -19.36
CA ALA A 166 8.81 -3.62 -17.97
C ALA A 166 7.59 -2.77 -17.63
N LYS A 167 7.07 -2.96 -16.42
CA LYS A 167 6.03 -2.11 -15.84
C LYS A 167 6.38 -1.76 -14.41
N LEU A 168 6.02 -0.55 -13.99
CA LEU A 168 5.94 -0.18 -12.59
C LEU A 168 4.45 -0.14 -12.17
N LEU A 169 4.09 -0.93 -11.18
CA LEU A 169 2.76 -1.00 -10.59
C LEU A 169 2.76 -0.23 -9.26
N ILE A 170 1.83 0.72 -9.09
CA ILE A 170 1.63 1.42 -7.82
C ILE A 170 0.19 1.19 -7.39
N ILE A 171 -0.04 0.78 -6.15
CA ILE A 171 -1.37 0.68 -5.57
C ILE A 171 -1.43 1.57 -4.34
N LEU A 172 -2.43 2.45 -4.30
CA LEU A 172 -2.70 3.33 -3.18
C LEU A 172 -4.20 3.66 -3.09
N VAL A 173 -4.63 4.41 -2.08
CA VAL A 173 -6.02 4.87 -1.97
C VAL A 173 -6.39 5.82 -3.12
N SER A 174 -7.64 5.73 -3.54
CA SER A 174 -8.18 6.48 -4.68
C SER A 174 -8.45 7.95 -4.35
N GLU A 175 -8.35 8.81 -5.36
CA GLU A 175 -8.82 10.20 -5.30
C GLU A 175 -10.33 10.31 -5.03
N THR A 176 -11.08 9.22 -5.21
CA THR A 176 -12.52 9.13 -4.94
C THR A 176 -12.84 8.39 -3.64
N SER A 177 -11.82 8.06 -2.84
CA SER A 177 -12.00 7.37 -1.56
C SER A 177 -12.43 8.32 -0.44
N GLY A 178 -12.97 7.75 0.65
CA GLY A 178 -13.23 8.49 1.87
C GLY A 178 -11.95 9.05 2.50
N TRP A 179 -10.80 8.42 2.25
CA TRP A 179 -9.48 8.87 2.71
C TRP A 179 -9.14 10.26 2.17
N GLU A 180 -9.32 10.47 0.86
CA GLU A 180 -9.09 11.76 0.22
C GLU A 180 -9.91 12.87 0.89
N THR A 181 -11.19 12.60 1.17
CA THR A 181 -12.09 13.54 1.84
C THR A 181 -11.63 13.83 3.26
N LEU A 182 -11.35 12.78 4.04
CA LEU A 182 -10.92 12.89 5.43
C LEU A 182 -9.61 13.67 5.56
N TRP A 183 -8.61 13.35 4.73
CA TRP A 183 -7.29 13.97 4.76
C TRP A 183 -7.30 15.42 4.27
N LYS A 184 -8.04 15.74 3.21
CA LYS A 184 -8.19 17.14 2.76
C LYS A 184 -8.80 18.03 3.84
N LYS A 185 -9.74 17.49 4.61
CA LYS A 185 -10.49 18.26 5.61
C LYS A 185 -9.79 18.33 6.97
N TYR A 186 -9.24 17.23 7.44
CA TYR A 186 -8.71 17.09 8.80
C TYR A 186 -7.21 16.79 8.86
N GLY A 187 -6.53 16.60 7.72
CA GLY A 187 -5.12 16.20 7.70
C GLY A 187 -4.20 17.15 8.47
N SER A 188 -4.46 18.46 8.45
CA SER A 188 -3.72 19.46 9.23
C SER A 188 -4.00 19.42 10.75
N SER A 189 -5.06 18.71 11.15
CA SER A 189 -5.46 18.51 12.55
C SER A 189 -4.90 17.20 13.14
N PHE A 190 -4.34 16.31 12.31
CA PHE A 190 -3.74 15.06 12.74
C PHE A 190 -2.21 15.17 12.86
N PRO A 191 -1.59 14.51 13.85
CA PRO A 191 -0.14 14.49 14.02
C PRO A 191 0.51 13.57 12.97
N LEU A 192 1.02 14.14 11.87
CA LEU A 192 1.81 13.37 10.89
C LEU A 192 3.25 13.11 11.37
N ASP A 193 3.80 14.04 12.17
CA ASP A 193 5.15 13.99 12.76
C ASP A 193 6.30 13.71 11.76
N GLY A 194 6.06 13.91 10.45
CA GLY A 194 6.99 13.57 9.37
C GLY A 194 7.21 12.07 9.18
N LEU A 195 6.39 11.22 9.80
CA LEU A 195 6.50 9.74 9.74
C LEU A 195 5.72 9.16 8.57
N CYS A 196 4.66 9.84 8.12
CA CYS A 196 3.88 9.45 6.95
C CYS A 196 3.37 10.68 6.18
N SER A 197 2.84 10.42 4.98
CA SER A 197 2.21 11.42 4.11
C SER A 197 0.83 10.95 3.69
N TYR A 198 -0.15 11.85 3.76
CA TYR A 198 -1.47 11.65 3.16
C TYR A 198 -1.37 11.90 1.66
N VAL A 199 -1.38 10.82 0.88
CA VAL A 199 -1.21 10.85 -0.58
C VAL A 199 -2.26 9.94 -1.21
N SER A 200 -2.96 10.41 -2.23
CA SER A 200 -3.89 9.59 -3.00
C SER A 200 -3.46 9.47 -4.46
N SER A 201 -4.21 8.70 -5.24
CA SER A 201 -3.95 8.55 -6.67
C SER A 201 -3.97 9.88 -7.44
N ALA A 202 -4.67 10.91 -6.96
CA ALA A 202 -4.63 12.25 -7.53
C ALA A 202 -3.22 12.88 -7.46
N ASP A 203 -2.52 12.70 -6.34
CA ASP A 203 -1.17 13.21 -6.16
C ASP A 203 -0.16 12.43 -7.02
N ILE A 204 -0.26 11.10 -7.03
CA ILE A 204 0.65 10.26 -7.83
C ILE A 204 0.46 10.54 -9.32
N LYS A 205 -0.78 10.67 -9.79
CA LYS A 205 -1.09 11.07 -11.16
C LYS A 205 -0.42 12.40 -11.53
N ARG A 206 -0.55 13.42 -10.67
CA ARG A 206 0.08 14.73 -10.88
C ARG A 206 1.61 14.64 -10.97
N ILE A 207 2.22 13.81 -10.13
CA ILE A 207 3.67 13.56 -10.14
C ILE A 207 4.09 12.92 -11.47
N LEU A 208 3.36 11.90 -11.93
CA LEU A 208 3.64 11.19 -13.19
C LEU A 208 3.42 12.10 -14.41
N ASP A 209 2.33 12.85 -14.45
CA ASP A 209 2.02 13.84 -15.50
C ASP A 209 3.12 14.91 -15.59
N SER A 210 3.55 15.44 -14.44
CA SER A 210 4.61 16.46 -14.39
C SER A 210 5.98 15.93 -14.84
N ALA A 211 6.19 14.62 -14.70
CA ALA A 211 7.40 13.94 -15.17
C ALA A 211 7.28 13.45 -16.63
N GLY A 212 6.12 13.61 -17.29
CA GLY A 212 5.88 13.11 -18.64
C GLY A 212 5.82 11.59 -18.73
N LEU A 213 5.54 10.89 -17.63
CA LEU A 213 5.52 9.44 -17.57
C LEU A 213 4.15 8.90 -18.00
N LYS A 214 4.16 8.06 -19.04
CA LYS A 214 2.95 7.41 -19.54
C LYS A 214 2.44 6.39 -18.51
N HIS A 215 1.17 6.51 -18.16
CA HIS A 215 0.55 5.63 -17.18
C HIS A 215 -0.93 5.37 -17.49
N GLN A 216 -1.47 4.33 -16.86
CA GLN A 216 -2.88 3.96 -16.87
C GLN A 216 -3.36 3.81 -15.43
N LEU A 217 -4.62 4.15 -15.17
CA LEU A 217 -5.24 4.09 -13.86
C LEU A 217 -6.46 3.16 -13.90
N HIS A 218 -6.57 2.30 -12.89
CA HIS A 218 -7.69 1.40 -12.69
C HIS A 218 -8.24 1.61 -11.28
N GLU A 219 -9.54 1.89 -11.17
CA GLU A 219 -10.22 1.99 -9.88
C GLU A 219 -10.62 0.60 -9.38
N LEU A 220 -10.41 0.36 -8.10
CA LEU A 220 -10.80 -0.84 -7.39
C LEU A 220 -11.75 -0.46 -6.24
N PRO A 221 -13.05 -0.74 -6.38
CA PRO A 221 -14.00 -0.57 -5.30
C PRO A 221 -13.56 -1.35 -4.07
N SER A 222 -13.57 -0.70 -2.90
CA SER A 222 -13.21 -1.33 -1.63
C SER A 222 -13.89 -0.58 -0.49
N HIS A 223 -14.17 -1.29 0.60
CA HIS A 223 -14.82 -0.72 1.78
C HIS A 223 -14.21 -1.25 3.07
N MET A 224 -14.42 -0.50 4.14
CA MET A 224 -14.00 -0.82 5.50
C MET A 224 -15.21 -0.67 6.43
N ASP A 225 -15.59 -1.73 7.14
CA ASP A 225 -16.67 -1.68 8.13
C ASP A 225 -16.18 -0.93 9.38
N ILE A 226 -16.67 0.30 9.55
CA ILE A 226 -16.33 1.20 10.65
C ILE A 226 -17.50 1.32 11.65
N THR A 227 -18.44 0.37 11.64
CA THR A 227 -19.63 0.42 12.50
C THR A 227 -19.25 0.50 13.99
N SER A 228 -18.22 -0.26 14.40
CA SER A 228 -17.74 -0.28 15.78
C SER A 228 -17.19 1.07 16.25
N CYS A 229 -16.70 1.93 15.36
CA CYS A 229 -16.22 3.29 15.71
C CYS A 229 -17.31 4.13 16.38
N PHE A 230 -18.59 3.83 16.12
CA PHE A 230 -19.73 4.57 16.66
C PHE A 230 -20.32 3.96 17.94
N ILE A 231 -19.70 2.91 18.48
CA ILE A 231 -20.11 2.25 19.72
C ILE A 231 -19.15 2.70 20.83
N GLU A 232 -19.67 3.46 21.79
CA GLU A 232 -18.85 4.00 22.88
C GLU A 232 -18.16 2.89 23.69
N GLY A 233 -16.84 2.94 23.77
CA GLY A 233 -16.02 1.98 24.51
C GLY A 233 -15.71 0.67 23.78
N ASP A 234 -16.13 0.52 22.52
CA ASP A 234 -15.78 -0.64 21.71
C ASP A 234 -14.29 -0.64 21.33
N LYS A 235 -13.58 -1.70 21.71
CA LYS A 235 -12.11 -1.76 21.56
C LYS A 235 -11.66 -1.79 20.11
N ASP A 236 -12.43 -2.41 19.23
CA ASP A 236 -12.14 -2.51 17.81
C ASP A 236 -12.44 -1.17 17.14
N GLY A 237 -13.55 -0.52 17.52
CA GLY A 237 -13.86 0.84 17.11
C GLY A 237 -12.75 1.84 17.47
N GLU A 238 -12.21 1.77 18.68
CA GLU A 238 -11.09 2.61 19.11
C GLU A 238 -9.82 2.36 18.27
N LEU A 239 -9.51 1.10 17.93
CA LEU A 239 -8.37 0.75 17.07
C LEU A 239 -8.55 1.23 15.62
N LEU A 240 -9.76 1.15 15.08
CA LEU A 240 -10.07 1.63 13.74
C LEU A 240 -10.05 3.15 13.66
N LEU A 241 -10.48 3.85 14.72
CA LEU A 241 -10.35 5.30 14.82
C LEU A 241 -8.88 5.73 14.88
N ASP A 242 -8.05 5.01 15.63
CA ASP A 242 -6.60 5.24 15.62
C ASP A 242 -6.03 5.14 14.19
N PHE A 243 -6.47 4.13 13.41
CA PHE A 243 -6.04 3.92 12.02
C PHE A 243 -6.54 5.01 11.07
N LEU A 244 -7.84 5.32 11.09
CA LEU A 244 -8.46 6.34 10.23
C LEU A 244 -7.83 7.72 10.40
N THR A 245 -7.38 8.03 11.61
CA THR A 245 -6.83 9.34 11.98
C THR A 245 -5.31 9.36 12.08
N GLU A 246 -4.65 8.22 11.82
CA GLU A 246 -3.22 7.99 12.05
C GLU A 246 -2.74 8.54 13.42
N THR A 247 -3.58 8.44 14.44
CA THR A 247 -3.37 9.04 15.76
C THR A 247 -3.45 7.97 16.86
N TYR A 248 -2.44 7.90 17.70
CA TYR A 248 -2.42 6.99 18.85
C TYR A 248 -3.47 7.40 19.90
N GLU A 249 -4.41 6.50 20.21
CA GLU A 249 -5.51 6.70 21.15
C GLU A 249 -6.34 7.97 20.84
N PHE A 250 -6.78 8.10 19.59
CA PHE A 250 -7.49 9.28 19.08
C PHE A 250 -8.66 9.69 19.97
N SER A 251 -9.55 8.77 20.34
CA SER A 251 -10.74 9.10 21.14
C SER A 251 -10.43 9.66 22.54
N LYS A 252 -9.23 9.38 23.07
CA LYS A 252 -8.80 9.84 24.40
C LYS A 252 -8.01 11.15 24.33
N THR A 253 -7.28 11.36 23.24
CA THR A 253 -6.31 12.46 23.12
C THR A 253 -6.81 13.61 22.25
N ALA A 254 -7.73 13.35 21.32
CA ALA A 254 -8.27 14.38 20.43
C ALA A 254 -9.07 15.44 21.21
N PRO A 255 -8.96 16.72 20.82
CA PRO A 255 -9.86 17.75 21.32
C PRO A 255 -11.33 17.33 21.09
N PRO A 256 -12.24 17.53 22.07
CA PRO A 256 -13.62 17.06 21.97
C PRO A 256 -14.34 17.52 20.70
N GLU A 257 -14.06 18.75 20.27
CA GLU A 257 -14.64 19.31 19.05
C GLU A 257 -14.08 18.64 17.77
N LEU A 258 -12.79 18.36 17.71
CA LEU A 258 -12.19 17.63 16.60
C LEU A 258 -12.78 16.21 16.52
N ARG A 259 -12.85 15.51 17.66
CA ARG A 259 -13.45 14.17 17.74
C ARG A 259 -14.88 14.19 17.21
N ARG A 260 -15.72 15.12 17.69
CA ARG A 260 -17.12 15.26 17.24
C ARG A 260 -17.19 15.47 15.73
N GLN A 261 -16.39 16.38 15.19
CA GLN A 261 -16.38 16.69 13.76
C GLN A 261 -15.93 15.52 12.89
N VAL A 262 -14.87 14.80 13.29
CA VAL A 262 -14.39 13.61 12.57
C VAL A 262 -15.45 12.51 12.59
N MET A 263 -16.06 12.24 13.75
CA MET A 263 -17.13 11.24 13.87
C MET A 263 -18.34 11.59 12.99
N GLU A 264 -18.72 12.86 12.92
CA GLU A 264 -19.78 13.32 12.02
C GLU A 264 -19.39 13.15 10.56
N GLU A 265 -18.15 13.47 10.18
CA GLU A 265 -17.68 13.32 8.80
C GLU A 265 -17.66 11.86 8.34
N LEU A 266 -17.20 10.95 9.21
CA LEU A 266 -17.12 9.52 8.89
C LEU A 266 -18.48 8.89 8.56
N ARG A 267 -19.61 9.53 8.90
CA ARG A 267 -20.95 9.07 8.49
C ARG A 267 -21.48 9.72 7.22
N LYS A 268 -20.83 10.77 6.73
CA LYS A 268 -21.36 11.48 5.57
C LYS A 268 -21.13 10.68 4.28
N PRO A 269 -21.99 10.87 3.27
CA PRO A 269 -21.87 10.17 1.99
C PRO A 269 -20.53 10.34 1.28
N GLU A 270 -19.79 11.42 1.56
CA GLU A 270 -18.46 11.67 1.00
C GLU A 270 -17.37 10.77 1.59
N CYS A 271 -17.60 10.18 2.77
CA CYS A 271 -16.68 9.25 3.44
C CYS A 271 -17.19 7.82 3.44
N SER A 272 -18.50 7.61 3.64
CA SER A 272 -19.07 6.29 3.92
C SER A 272 -20.46 6.11 3.33
N GLU A 273 -20.85 4.85 3.18
CA GLU A 273 -22.21 4.41 2.88
C GLU A 273 -22.82 3.70 4.09
N GLU A 274 -24.08 4.00 4.41
CA GLU A 274 -24.84 3.21 5.38
C GLU A 274 -25.66 2.13 4.65
N ARG A 275 -25.42 0.85 4.98
CA ARG A 275 -26.14 -0.29 4.41
C ARG A 275 -26.41 -1.34 5.48
N ASP A 276 -27.67 -1.79 5.57
CA ASP A 276 -28.13 -2.81 6.52
C ASP A 276 -27.77 -2.49 7.99
N GLY A 277 -27.84 -1.20 8.37
CA GLY A 277 -27.52 -0.74 9.72
C GLY A 277 -26.02 -0.70 10.06
N LYS A 278 -25.14 -0.91 9.06
CA LYS A 278 -23.69 -0.80 9.17
C LYS A 278 -23.18 0.43 8.43
N VAL A 279 -22.02 0.92 8.83
CA VAL A 279 -21.32 2.06 8.21
C VAL A 279 -20.07 1.54 7.50
N PHE A 280 -20.05 1.66 6.18
CA PHE A 280 -18.96 1.22 5.32
C PHE A 280 -18.19 2.43 4.79
N PHE A 281 -17.00 2.66 5.35
CA PHE A 281 -16.09 3.67 4.86
C PHE A 281 -15.58 3.30 3.47
N ASN A 282 -15.60 4.29 2.57
CA ASN A 282 -15.14 4.15 1.20
C ASN A 282 -13.60 4.03 1.19
N ASN A 283 -13.12 2.80 1.02
CA ASN A 283 -11.72 2.45 0.98
C ASN A 283 -11.23 2.22 -0.47
N ASN A 284 -11.89 2.83 -1.47
CA ASN A 284 -11.52 2.63 -2.88
C ASN A 284 -10.01 2.79 -3.08
N LEU A 285 -9.44 1.87 -3.85
CA LEU A 285 -8.02 1.87 -4.22
C LEU A 285 -7.90 2.26 -5.69
N SER A 286 -6.77 2.85 -6.06
CA SER A 286 -6.37 2.97 -7.46
C SER A 286 -5.12 2.14 -7.70
N VAL A 287 -5.13 1.46 -8.83
CA VAL A 287 -3.94 0.83 -9.41
C VAL A 287 -3.43 1.70 -10.54
N ILE A 288 -2.16 2.09 -10.46
CA ILE A 288 -1.50 2.89 -11.47
C ILE A 288 -0.41 2.04 -12.11
N VAL A 289 -0.50 1.83 -13.42
CA VAL A 289 0.48 1.10 -14.23
C VAL A 289 1.29 2.11 -15.03
N VAL A 290 2.59 2.18 -14.79
CA VAL A 290 3.52 3.12 -15.44
C VAL A 290 4.39 2.36 -16.44
N GLU A 291 4.51 2.94 -17.63
CA GLU A 291 5.37 2.47 -18.72
C GLU A 291 6.85 2.86 -18.49
N PRO A 292 7.82 2.14 -19.07
CA PRO A 292 9.25 2.43 -18.91
C PRO A 292 9.69 3.73 -19.60
#